data_AF-A0A4R6KEF8-F1
#
_entry.id   AF-A0A4R6KEF8-F1
#
_cell.length_a   1.000
_cell.length_b   1.000
_cell.length_c   1.000
_cell.angle_alpha   90.00
_cell.angle_beta   90.00
_cell.angle_gamma   90.00
#
_symmetry.space_group_name_H-M   'P 1'
#
loop_
_entity.id
_entity.type
_entity.pdbx_description
1 polymer ?
#
loop_
_entity_poly.entity_id
_entity_poly.type
_entity_poly.pdbx_seq_one_letter_code
_entity_poly.pdbx_strand_id
1 'polypeptide(L)'
;MRGVPARASMWQGSLSFETPMLWSIGFLVTFLFGGLTGIILASPALDYQLNDSYFVVAHFHYVVFGTVVFAMFAGFFFWWPKMTGRMLDEKLGKLQFWMLFIGFHTTFLVQHWLGVEGMPRRYASYGANEGFTVLHQVSTVGSMLLGLSTLPFLYNVYKSRRSPLVKVDDPWGWGRSLEWATSSPPPRHNFVQLPRIRSDSPAFDVHHPRVALTEYGDTGAPADNLLDAGEDQGRVEHLEQQTDD
;
A
#
# COMPACT_ATOMS: atom_id res chain seq x y z
N MET A 1 6.00 14.01 23.31
CA MET A 1 6.25 14.15 21.86
C MET A 1 6.51 12.78 21.28
N ARG A 2 5.60 12.23 20.46
CA ARG A 2 5.84 11.29 19.33
C ARG A 2 4.53 10.53 19.03
N GLY A 3 3.61 11.20 18.35
CA GLY A 3 2.73 10.49 17.42
C GLY A 3 3.62 10.03 16.28
N VAL A 4 3.71 8.73 16.06
CA VAL A 4 4.51 8.13 14.98
C VAL A 4 3.63 8.15 13.72
N PRO A 5 3.81 9.11 12.79
CA PRO A 5 3.16 9.01 11.48
C PRO A 5 3.68 7.75 10.76
N ALA A 6 2.90 7.19 9.83
CA ALA A 6 3.14 5.92 9.10
C ALA A 6 4.56 5.66 8.53
N ARG A 7 5.48 6.63 8.53
CA ARG A 7 6.92 6.42 8.26
C ARG A 7 7.70 5.86 9.43
N ALA A 8 7.28 6.12 10.67
CA ALA A 8 7.96 5.65 11.87
C ALA A 8 7.52 4.25 12.33
N SER A 9 6.51 3.63 11.69
CA SER A 9 6.18 2.21 11.93
C SER A 9 7.12 1.23 11.21
N MET A 10 7.73 1.65 10.10
CA MET A 10 8.78 0.87 9.41
C MET A 10 10.16 1.06 10.07
N TRP A 11 10.35 2.18 10.75
CA TRP A 11 11.61 2.50 11.43
C TRP A 11 11.78 1.61 12.65
N GLN A 12 12.93 0.92 12.76
CA GLN A 12 13.20 -0.11 13.78
C GLN A 12 12.33 -1.38 13.71
N GLY A 13 11.54 -1.55 12.65
CA GLY A 13 10.81 -2.79 12.37
C GLY A 13 11.63 -3.80 11.55
N SER A 14 11.36 -5.09 11.73
CA SER A 14 11.86 -6.15 10.84
C SER A 14 10.96 -6.24 9.60
N LEU A 15 11.50 -5.89 8.43
CA LEU A 15 10.73 -5.82 7.18
C LEU A 15 10.95 -7.05 6.30
N SER A 16 9.85 -7.72 5.95
CA SER A 16 9.81 -8.70 4.85
C SER A 16 9.24 -8.06 3.58
N PHE A 17 9.98 -8.18 2.47
CA PHE A 17 9.58 -7.60 1.17
C PHE A 17 8.71 -8.57 0.37
N GLU A 18 7.58 -8.94 0.97
CA GLU A 18 6.50 -9.64 0.26
C GLU A 18 5.71 -8.67 -0.62
N THR A 19 4.93 -9.21 -1.55
CA THR A 19 4.21 -8.42 -2.56
C THR A 19 3.40 -7.27 -1.95
N PRO A 20 2.56 -7.45 -0.90
CA PRO A 20 1.82 -6.34 -0.30
C PRO A 20 2.70 -5.20 0.21
N MET A 21 3.85 -5.52 0.81
CA MET A 21 4.79 -4.53 1.33
C MET A 21 5.44 -3.74 0.19
N LEU A 22 5.81 -4.41 -0.90
CA LEU A 22 6.37 -3.75 -2.09
C LEU A 22 5.39 -2.73 -2.70
N TRP A 23 4.11 -3.09 -2.80
CA TRP A 23 3.07 -2.17 -3.26
C TRP A 23 2.91 -0.96 -2.34
N SER A 24 2.93 -1.17 -1.02
CA SER A 24 2.87 -0.08 -0.03
C SER A 24 4.07 0.87 -0.13
N ILE A 25 5.27 0.34 -0.35
CA ILE A 25 6.47 1.16 -0.57
C ILE A 25 6.37 1.93 -1.89
N GLY A 26 5.91 1.28 -2.96
CA GLY A 26 5.66 1.94 -4.26
C GLY A 26 4.64 3.07 -4.14
N PHE A 27 3.58 2.87 -3.34
CA PHE A 27 2.64 3.92 -2.97
C PHE A 27 3.33 5.09 -2.28
N LEU A 28 4.12 4.85 -1.23
CA LEU A 28 4.82 5.93 -0.51
C LEU A 28 5.73 6.74 -1.43
N VAL A 29 6.46 6.09 -2.33
CA VAL A 29 7.36 6.75 -3.29
C VAL A 29 6.58 7.60 -4.29
N THR A 30 5.57 7.01 -4.95
CA THR A 30 4.76 7.73 -5.96
C THR A 30 3.97 8.88 -5.35
N PHE A 31 3.36 8.65 -4.18
CA PHE A 31 2.61 9.67 -3.46
C PHE A 31 3.51 10.80 -2.95
N LEU A 32 4.76 10.52 -2.57
CA LEU A 32 5.73 11.55 -2.21
C LEU A 32 6.00 12.48 -3.39
N PHE A 33 6.30 11.95 -4.57
CA PHE A 33 6.50 12.77 -5.77
C PHE A 33 5.24 13.57 -6.15
N GLY A 34 4.06 12.95 -6.07
CA GLY A 34 2.79 13.63 -6.27
C GLY A 34 2.54 14.77 -5.27
N GLY A 35 2.86 14.55 -3.99
CA GLY A 35 2.75 15.57 -2.95
C GLY A 35 3.69 16.75 -3.18
N LEU A 36 4.93 16.49 -3.60
CA LEU A 36 5.90 17.55 -3.94
C LEU A 36 5.42 18.41 -5.10
N THR A 37 4.86 17.81 -6.16
CA THR A 37 4.30 18.57 -7.29
C THR A 37 2.99 19.27 -6.94
N GLY A 38 2.25 18.77 -5.95
CA GLY A 38 1.08 19.45 -5.40
C GLY A 38 1.42 20.76 -4.70
N ILE A 39 2.54 20.82 -3.98
CA ILE A 39 3.01 22.07 -3.36
C ILE A 39 3.36 23.12 -4.43
N ILE A 40 3.92 22.69 -5.56
CA ILE A 40 4.22 23.57 -6.70
C ILE A 40 2.94 24.18 -7.26
N LEU A 41 1.91 23.36 -7.49
CA LEU A 41 0.60 23.82 -8.00
C LEU A 41 -0.21 24.62 -6.98
N ALA A 42 0.04 24.44 -5.68
CA ALA A 42 -0.60 25.23 -4.64
C ALA A 42 -0.12 26.70 -4.63
N SER A 43 1.01 27.01 -5.27
CA SER A 43 1.54 28.37 -5.39
C SER A 43 0.93 29.08 -6.60
N PRO A 44 0.13 30.16 -6.43
CA PRO A 44 -0.48 30.86 -7.56
C PRO A 44 0.53 31.36 -8.59
N ALA A 45 1.72 31.79 -8.14
CA ALA A 45 2.76 32.31 -9.03
C ALA A 45 3.27 31.26 -10.03
N LEU A 46 3.32 29.99 -9.63
CA LEU A 46 3.73 28.89 -10.50
C LEU A 46 2.52 28.29 -11.24
N ASP A 47 1.37 28.24 -10.58
CA ASP A 47 0.14 27.71 -11.19
C ASP A 47 -0.27 28.52 -12.41
N TYR A 48 -0.12 29.85 -12.45
CA TYR A 48 -0.45 30.63 -13.65
C TYR A 48 0.21 30.13 -14.94
N GLN A 49 1.45 29.62 -14.86
CA GLN A 49 2.16 29.06 -16.01
C GLN A 49 1.82 27.59 -16.27
N LEU A 50 1.54 26.82 -15.21
CA LEU A 50 1.36 25.38 -15.28
C LEU A 50 -0.11 24.96 -15.40
N ASN A 51 -1.04 25.89 -15.18
CA ASN A 51 -2.46 25.63 -15.26
C ASN A 51 -2.82 25.17 -16.68
N ASP A 52 -3.78 24.26 -16.78
CA ASP A 52 -4.17 23.63 -18.04
C ASP A 52 -3.03 22.97 -18.85
N SER A 53 -1.88 22.67 -18.23
CA SER A 53 -0.79 21.94 -18.89
C SER A 53 -0.77 20.45 -18.55
N TYR A 54 0.09 19.70 -19.24
CA TYR A 54 0.42 18.32 -18.90
C TYR A 54 1.00 18.16 -17.49
N PHE A 55 1.51 19.23 -16.86
CA PHE A 55 2.02 19.19 -15.49
C PHE A 55 0.91 18.85 -14.49
N VAL A 56 -0.27 19.46 -14.64
CA VAL A 56 -1.44 19.18 -13.79
C VAL A 56 -1.94 17.75 -14.01
N VAL A 57 -1.91 17.27 -15.26
CA VAL A 57 -2.27 15.89 -15.59
C VAL A 57 -1.32 14.92 -14.91
N ALA A 58 -0.01 15.15 -15.03
CA ALA A 58 1.01 14.31 -14.42
C ALA A 58 0.92 14.31 -12.89
N HIS A 59 0.73 15.48 -12.27
CA HIS A 59 0.52 15.61 -10.83
C HIS A 59 -0.66 14.76 -10.35
N PHE A 60 -1.83 14.92 -10.98
CA PHE A 60 -3.03 14.18 -10.60
C PHE A 60 -2.83 12.66 -10.72
N HIS A 61 -2.15 12.21 -11.78
CA HIS A 61 -1.85 10.79 -11.92
C HIS A 61 -0.88 10.30 -10.83
N TYR A 62 0.16 11.04 -10.46
CA TYR A 62 1.03 10.65 -9.35
C TYR A 62 0.30 10.52 -8.02
N VAL A 63 -0.62 11.43 -7.72
CA VAL A 63 -1.40 11.39 -6.48
C VAL A 63 -2.46 10.28 -6.51
N VAL A 64 -3.34 10.28 -7.52
CA VAL A 64 -4.50 9.37 -7.56
C VAL A 64 -4.12 7.96 -7.96
N PHE A 65 -3.19 7.79 -8.89
CA PHE A 65 -2.74 6.45 -9.24
C PHE A 65 -1.97 5.81 -8.07
N GLY A 66 -1.18 6.60 -7.34
CA GLY A 66 -0.56 6.18 -6.09
C GLY A 66 -1.61 5.73 -5.06
N THR A 67 -2.56 6.59 -4.71
CA THR A 67 -3.54 6.28 -3.66
C THR A 67 -4.53 5.19 -4.06
N VAL A 68 -5.00 5.18 -5.31
CA VAL A 68 -6.03 4.23 -5.74
C VAL A 68 -5.39 2.95 -6.22
N VAL A 69 -4.50 3.00 -7.22
CA VAL A 69 -4.05 1.79 -7.90
C VAL A 69 -3.03 1.02 -7.08
N PHE A 70 -1.98 1.68 -6.56
CA PHE A 70 -0.98 0.99 -5.75
C PHE A 70 -1.56 0.48 -4.43
N ALA A 71 -2.37 1.28 -3.72
CA ALA A 71 -3.01 0.83 -2.49
C ALA A 71 -4.07 -0.26 -2.73
N MET A 72 -4.84 -0.17 -3.83
CA MET A 72 -5.77 -1.24 -4.21
C MET A 72 -5.04 -2.55 -4.48
N PHE A 73 -3.92 -2.54 -5.20
CA PHE A 73 -3.15 -3.77 -5.40
C PHE A 73 -2.51 -4.26 -4.10
N ALA A 74 -1.96 -3.38 -3.26
CA ALA A 74 -1.47 -3.75 -1.93
C ALA A 74 -2.56 -4.49 -1.13
N GLY A 75 -3.76 -3.91 -1.07
CA GLY A 75 -4.92 -4.50 -0.42
C GLY A 75 -5.37 -5.80 -1.08
N PHE A 76 -5.40 -5.87 -2.41
CA PHE A 76 -5.77 -7.08 -3.11
C PHE A 76 -4.82 -8.23 -2.77
N PHE A 77 -3.50 -8.03 -2.85
CA PHE A 77 -2.54 -9.05 -2.47
C PHE A 77 -2.65 -9.42 -0.99
N PHE A 78 -2.88 -8.46 -0.11
CA PHE A 78 -3.01 -8.67 1.34
C PHE A 78 -4.27 -9.47 1.73
N TRP A 79 -5.45 -9.08 1.23
CA TRP A 79 -6.74 -9.69 1.59
C TRP A 79 -7.19 -10.83 0.66
N TRP A 80 -6.50 -11.10 -0.45
CA TRP A 80 -6.82 -12.23 -1.32
C TRP A 80 -6.89 -13.59 -0.61
N PRO A 81 -5.91 -13.98 0.23
CA PRO A 81 -6.01 -15.24 0.96
C PRO A 81 -7.17 -15.24 1.96
N LYS A 82 -7.56 -14.07 2.47
CA LYS A 82 -8.71 -13.94 3.37
C LYS A 82 -10.04 -14.17 2.64
N MET A 83 -10.19 -13.61 1.45
CA MET A 83 -11.43 -13.73 0.67
C MET A 83 -11.59 -15.12 0.02
N THR A 84 -10.50 -15.72 -0.46
CA THR A 84 -10.55 -16.93 -1.30
C THR A 84 -9.97 -18.18 -0.65
N GLY A 85 -9.31 -18.04 0.51
CA GLY A 85 -8.56 -19.10 1.16
C GLY A 85 -7.32 -19.53 0.40
N ARG A 86 -6.82 -18.76 -0.58
CA ARG A 86 -5.70 -19.16 -1.44
C ARG A 86 -4.69 -18.04 -1.58
N MET A 87 -3.40 -18.38 -1.63
CA MET A 87 -2.34 -17.40 -1.87
C MET A 87 -2.22 -17.05 -3.36
N LEU A 88 -1.82 -15.80 -3.63
CA LEU A 88 -1.33 -15.39 -4.94
C LEU A 88 0.14 -15.78 -5.08
N ASP A 89 0.60 -15.93 -6.32
CA ASP A 89 2.02 -16.20 -6.59
C ASP A 89 2.83 -14.91 -6.43
N GLU A 90 3.75 -14.91 -5.45
CA GLU A 90 4.65 -13.80 -5.13
C GLU A 90 5.54 -13.40 -6.32
N LYS A 91 5.97 -14.35 -7.16
CA LYS A 91 6.85 -14.04 -8.30
C LYS A 91 6.11 -13.23 -9.36
N LEU A 92 4.86 -13.61 -9.63
CA LEU A 92 4.00 -12.89 -10.58
C LEU A 92 3.57 -11.54 -10.01
N GLY A 93 3.31 -11.46 -8.70
CA GLY A 93 3.03 -10.19 -8.01
C GLY A 93 4.18 -9.20 -8.10
N LYS A 94 5.42 -9.66 -7.86
CA LYS A 94 6.65 -8.86 -8.01
C LYS A 94 6.88 -8.43 -9.46
N LEU A 95 6.63 -9.33 -10.43
CA LEU A 95 6.71 -8.98 -11.85
C LEU A 95 5.72 -7.87 -12.23
N GLN A 96 4.46 -8.02 -11.83
CA GLN A 96 3.42 -7.00 -12.04
C GLN A 96 3.85 -5.66 -11.43
N PHE A 97 4.34 -5.69 -10.18
CA PHE A 97 4.80 -4.49 -9.49
C PHE A 97 5.87 -3.75 -10.28
N TRP A 98 6.94 -4.43 -10.73
CA TRP A 98 8.02 -3.77 -11.45
C TRP A 98 7.60 -3.26 -12.82
N MET A 99 6.80 -4.02 -13.57
CA MET A 99 6.28 -3.56 -14.85
C MET A 99 5.42 -2.30 -14.69
N LEU A 100 4.52 -2.30 -13.71
CA LEU A 100 3.63 -1.19 -13.43
C LEU A 100 4.41 0.01 -12.88
N PHE A 101 5.32 -0.20 -11.93
CA PHE A 101 6.12 0.86 -11.32
C PHE A 101 7.01 1.56 -12.35
N ILE A 102 7.75 0.81 -13.17
CA ILE A 102 8.62 1.37 -14.22
C ILE A 102 7.76 2.04 -15.29
N GLY A 103 6.73 1.36 -15.80
CA GLY A 103 5.82 1.94 -16.80
C GLY A 103 5.17 3.24 -16.33
N PHE A 104 4.79 3.30 -15.05
CA PHE A 104 4.18 4.49 -14.46
C PHE A 104 5.13 5.68 -14.47
N HIS A 105 6.34 5.50 -13.96
CA HIS A 105 7.34 6.57 -13.93
C HIS A 105 7.74 6.98 -15.34
N THR A 106 7.98 6.04 -16.26
CA THR A 106 8.28 6.37 -17.66
C THR A 106 7.15 7.16 -18.34
N THR A 107 5.89 6.86 -18.03
CA THR A 107 4.74 7.56 -18.60
C THR A 107 4.62 8.98 -18.09
N PHE A 108 4.57 9.16 -16.77
CA PHE A 108 4.13 10.41 -16.16
C PHE A 108 5.27 11.31 -15.68
N LEU A 109 6.47 10.78 -15.43
CA LEU A 109 7.63 11.62 -15.09
C LEU A 109 7.94 12.55 -16.27
N VAL A 110 7.91 12.00 -17.47
CA VAL A 110 8.13 12.73 -18.73
C VAL A 110 7.02 13.77 -18.98
N GLN A 111 5.79 13.49 -18.55
CA GLN A 111 4.69 14.45 -18.69
C GLN A 111 4.84 15.70 -17.80
N HIS A 112 5.53 15.60 -16.66
CA HIS A 112 5.88 16.81 -15.90
C HIS A 112 6.78 17.73 -16.73
N TRP A 113 7.78 17.17 -17.40
CA TRP A 113 8.68 17.95 -18.25
C TRP A 113 7.95 18.54 -19.46
N LEU A 114 7.12 17.76 -20.15
CA LEU A 114 6.25 18.26 -21.24
C LEU A 114 5.34 19.41 -20.78
N GLY A 115 4.82 19.34 -19.56
CA GLY A 115 4.01 20.41 -18.99
C GLY A 115 4.80 21.70 -18.76
N VAL A 116 6.05 21.60 -18.31
CA VAL A 116 6.94 22.76 -18.13
C VAL A 116 7.36 23.36 -19.47
N GLU A 117 7.58 22.54 -20.49
CA GLU A 117 7.87 23.02 -21.87
C GLU A 117 6.66 23.68 -22.55
N GLY A 118 5.47 23.57 -21.96
CA GLY A 118 4.28 24.31 -22.38
C GLY A 118 3.25 23.51 -23.17
N MET A 119 3.31 22.17 -23.17
CA MET A 119 2.28 21.34 -23.82
C MET A 119 0.94 21.43 -23.04
N PRO A 120 -0.13 22.01 -23.62
CA PRO A 120 -1.42 22.14 -22.95
C PRO A 120 -2.16 20.80 -22.95
N ARG A 121 -2.95 20.55 -21.91
CA ARG A 121 -3.79 19.35 -21.82
C ARG A 121 -4.94 19.40 -22.84
N ARG A 122 -5.45 18.22 -23.24
CA ARG A 122 -6.61 18.04 -24.15
C ARG A 122 -6.39 18.45 -25.60
N TYR A 123 -5.14 18.53 -26.05
CA TYR A 123 -4.81 18.71 -27.46
C TYR A 123 -4.74 17.35 -28.16
N ALA A 124 -5.39 17.24 -29.32
CA ALA A 124 -5.41 16.00 -30.10
C ALA A 124 -4.15 15.83 -30.97
N SER A 125 -3.53 16.94 -31.38
CA SER A 125 -2.34 16.96 -32.23
C SER A 125 -1.45 18.15 -31.86
N TYR A 126 -0.16 18.00 -32.10
CA TYR A 126 0.87 19.03 -31.91
C TYR A 126 1.73 19.13 -33.18
N GLY A 127 2.39 20.27 -33.38
CA GLY A 127 3.25 20.49 -34.54
C GLY A 127 4.53 19.66 -34.47
N ALA A 128 4.99 19.11 -35.60
CA ALA A 128 6.24 18.35 -35.65
C ALA A 128 7.49 19.18 -35.25
N ASN A 129 7.40 20.51 -35.39
CA ASN A 129 8.47 21.46 -35.10
C ASN A 129 8.49 21.96 -33.64
N GLU A 130 7.57 21.49 -32.80
CA GLU A 130 7.42 21.97 -31.41
C GLU A 130 8.30 21.21 -30.41
N GLY A 131 9.02 20.16 -30.84
CA GLY A 131 9.97 19.43 -30.00
C GLY A 131 9.37 18.38 -29.05
N PHE A 132 8.04 18.31 -28.91
CA PHE A 132 7.37 17.41 -27.96
C PHE A 132 7.36 15.92 -28.37
N THR A 133 7.72 15.61 -29.62
CA THR A 133 7.57 14.27 -30.20
C THR A 133 8.27 13.17 -29.40
N VAL A 134 9.52 13.40 -28.98
CA VAL A 134 10.31 12.37 -28.28
C VAL A 134 9.70 12.04 -26.93
N LEU A 135 9.32 13.07 -26.17
CA LEU A 135 8.74 12.91 -24.84
C LEU A 135 7.35 12.23 -24.90
N HIS A 136 6.55 12.54 -25.93
CA HIS A 136 5.29 11.83 -26.17
C HIS A 136 5.49 10.36 -26.57
N GLN A 137 6.51 10.05 -27.37
CA GLN A 137 6.85 8.67 -27.72
C GLN A 137 7.26 7.87 -26.47
N VAL A 138 8.11 8.43 -25.61
CA VAL A 138 8.50 7.79 -24.34
C VAL A 138 7.29 7.57 -23.45
N SER A 139 6.41 8.57 -23.32
CA SER A 139 5.18 8.45 -22.53
C SER A 139 4.24 7.37 -23.09
N THR A 140 4.19 7.21 -24.42
CA THR A 140 3.39 6.18 -25.09
C THR A 140 3.94 4.76 -24.85
N VAL A 141 5.26 4.60 -24.92
CA VAL A 141 5.90 3.30 -24.60
C VAL A 141 5.64 2.93 -23.13
N GLY A 142 5.75 3.92 -22.22
CA GLY A 142 5.40 3.74 -20.82
C GLY A 142 3.94 3.31 -20.62
N SER A 143 2.99 3.94 -21.33
CA SER A 143 1.56 3.65 -21.18
C SER A 143 1.18 2.28 -21.74
N MET A 144 1.84 1.84 -22.82
CA MET A 144 1.73 0.46 -23.31
C MET A 144 2.25 -0.55 -22.28
N LEU A 145 3.40 -0.27 -21.64
CA LEU A 145 3.94 -1.11 -20.58
C LEU A 145 3.01 -1.18 -19.36
N LEU A 146 2.39 -0.07 -18.99
CA LEU A 146 1.34 -0.02 -17.96
C LEU A 146 0.15 -0.92 -18.32
N GLY A 147 -0.36 -0.84 -19.55
CA GLY A 147 -1.43 -1.72 -20.02
C GLY A 147 -1.04 -3.19 -19.92
N LEU A 148 0.16 -3.55 -20.38
CA LEU A 148 0.70 -4.91 -20.32
C LEU A 148 0.92 -5.41 -18.89
N SER A 149 1.18 -4.51 -17.93
CA SER A 149 1.34 -4.89 -16.51
C SER A 149 0.08 -5.52 -15.89
N THR A 150 -1.09 -5.31 -16.50
CA THR A 150 -2.34 -5.95 -16.05
C THR A 150 -2.41 -7.45 -16.41
N LEU A 151 -1.64 -7.92 -17.40
CA LEU A 151 -1.69 -9.32 -17.84
C LEU A 151 -1.11 -10.30 -16.79
N PRO A 152 0.07 -10.05 -16.17
CA PRO A 152 0.56 -10.85 -15.06
C PRO A 152 -0.44 -10.96 -13.90
N PHE A 153 -1.16 -9.88 -13.60
CA PHE A 153 -2.20 -9.86 -12.56
C PHE A 153 -3.35 -10.81 -12.86
N LEU A 154 -3.96 -10.67 -14.04
CA LEU A 154 -5.08 -11.50 -14.46
C LEU A 154 -4.68 -12.98 -14.51
N TYR A 155 -3.47 -13.26 -14.98
CA TYR A 155 -2.92 -14.61 -14.96
C TYR A 155 -2.71 -15.13 -13.53
N ASN A 156 -2.22 -14.29 -12.60
CA ASN A 156 -2.04 -14.67 -11.21
C ASN A 156 -3.38 -15.01 -10.53
N VAL A 157 -4.42 -14.20 -10.76
CA VAL A 157 -5.78 -14.47 -10.28
C VAL A 157 -6.32 -15.78 -10.84
N TYR A 158 -6.16 -16.01 -12.14
CA TYR A 158 -6.58 -17.26 -12.79
C TYR A 158 -5.84 -18.48 -12.21
N LYS A 159 -4.52 -18.38 -12.04
CA LYS A 159 -3.68 -19.43 -11.45
C LYS A 159 -4.07 -19.71 -10.00
N SER A 160 -4.34 -18.66 -9.21
CA SER A 160 -4.69 -18.77 -7.79
C SER A 160 -5.92 -19.62 -7.56
N ARG A 161 -6.88 -19.69 -8.49
CA ARG A 161 -8.05 -20.60 -8.39
C ARG A 161 -7.68 -22.08 -8.24
N ARG A 162 -6.49 -22.47 -8.73
CA ARG A 162 -5.96 -23.84 -8.66
C ARG A 162 -4.94 -24.04 -7.54
N SER A 163 -4.60 -22.99 -6.79
CA SER A 163 -3.66 -23.06 -5.67
C SER A 163 -4.25 -23.82 -4.48
N PRO A 164 -3.40 -24.45 -3.64
CA PRO A 164 -3.84 -25.10 -2.41
C PRO A 164 -4.47 -24.09 -1.45
N LEU A 165 -5.39 -24.58 -0.62
CA LEU A 165 -6.03 -23.78 0.41
C LEU A 165 -5.06 -23.50 1.56
N VAL A 166 -5.08 -22.26 2.04
CA VAL A 166 -4.45 -21.82 3.27
C VAL A 166 -5.18 -22.48 4.45
N LYS A 167 -4.45 -23.17 5.32
CA LYS A 167 -4.99 -23.87 6.50
C LYS A 167 -4.76 -23.11 7.81
N VAL A 168 -4.30 -21.86 7.72
CA VAL A 168 -3.98 -21.00 8.85
C VAL A 168 -4.88 -19.76 8.81
N ASP A 169 -5.21 -19.25 9.99
CA ASP A 169 -6.07 -18.06 10.13
C ASP A 169 -5.35 -16.80 9.62
N ASP A 170 -4.06 -16.69 9.95
CA ASP A 170 -3.14 -15.66 9.46
C ASP A 170 -2.06 -16.25 8.51
N PRO A 171 -2.17 -16.02 7.18
CA PRO A 171 -1.17 -16.43 6.21
C PRO A 171 0.10 -15.56 6.21
N TRP A 172 0.04 -14.34 6.77
CA TRP A 172 1.16 -13.39 6.81
C TRP A 172 1.93 -13.47 8.14
N GLY A 173 1.31 -14.05 9.17
CA GLY A 173 1.91 -14.44 10.45
C GLY A 173 1.99 -13.34 11.51
N TRP A 174 1.94 -12.06 11.11
CA TRP A 174 2.04 -10.89 12.00
C TRP A 174 0.84 -9.94 11.87
N GLY A 175 -0.33 -10.48 11.53
CA GLY A 175 -1.58 -9.74 11.40
C GLY A 175 -2.02 -9.13 12.73
N ARG A 176 -2.26 -7.81 12.75
CA ARG A 176 -2.59 -7.08 13.98
C ARG A 176 -4.09 -6.90 14.19
N SER A 177 -4.80 -6.54 13.12
CA SER A 177 -6.25 -6.28 13.11
C SER A 177 -7.07 -7.55 13.35
N LEU A 178 -8.30 -7.37 13.88
CA LEU A 178 -9.24 -8.44 14.23
C LEU A 178 -9.55 -9.40 13.07
N GLU A 179 -9.41 -8.94 11.82
CA GLU A 179 -9.63 -9.76 10.63
C GLU A 179 -8.74 -11.01 10.59
N TRP A 180 -7.56 -10.97 11.21
CA TRP A 180 -6.60 -12.09 11.23
C TRP A 180 -6.84 -13.08 12.39
N ALA A 181 -7.85 -12.85 13.22
CA ALA A 181 -8.27 -13.78 14.28
C ALA A 181 -9.33 -14.80 13.84
N THR A 182 -9.87 -14.67 12.61
CA THR A 182 -10.86 -15.62 12.06
C THR A 182 -10.25 -16.49 10.96
N SER A 183 -10.96 -17.55 10.55
CA SER A 183 -10.51 -18.46 9.50
C SER A 183 -10.34 -17.78 8.14
N SER A 184 -9.59 -18.43 7.25
CA SER A 184 -9.35 -17.99 5.86
C SER A 184 -9.81 -19.07 4.87
N PRO A 185 -11.00 -18.98 4.24
CA PRO A 185 -11.94 -17.87 4.28
C PRO A 185 -12.80 -17.83 5.56
N PRO A 186 -13.36 -16.66 5.92
CA PRO A 186 -14.21 -16.53 7.09
C PRO A 186 -15.54 -17.28 6.92
N PRO A 187 -16.15 -17.75 8.02
CA PRO A 187 -17.48 -18.33 7.99
C PRO A 187 -18.53 -17.28 7.60
N ARG A 188 -19.74 -17.73 7.24
CA ARG A 188 -20.85 -16.83 6.84
C ARG A 188 -21.19 -15.73 7.85
N HIS A 189 -20.91 -15.95 9.14
CA HIS A 189 -21.17 -15.02 10.24
C HIS A 189 -19.88 -14.34 10.75
N ASN A 190 -18.82 -14.33 9.94
CA ASN A 190 -17.50 -13.73 10.16
C ASN A 190 -16.65 -14.35 11.29
N PHE A 191 -17.18 -14.60 12.48
CA PHE A 191 -16.41 -15.07 13.64
C PHE A 191 -17.08 -16.23 14.35
N VAL A 192 -16.37 -17.35 14.52
CA VAL A 192 -16.83 -18.46 15.38
C VAL A 192 -16.66 -18.09 16.86
N GLN A 193 -15.53 -17.48 17.19
CA GLN A 193 -15.22 -16.96 18.52
C GLN A 193 -14.57 -15.59 18.36
N LEU A 194 -14.95 -14.64 19.21
CA LEU A 194 -14.36 -13.31 19.22
C LEU A 194 -13.27 -13.27 20.30
N PRO A 195 -12.01 -12.92 19.95
CA PRO A 195 -10.99 -12.70 20.97
C PRO A 195 -11.34 -11.47 21.82
N ARG A 196 -10.87 -11.45 23.06
CA ARG A 196 -11.01 -10.27 23.93
C ARG A 196 -10.17 -9.13 23.36
N ILE A 197 -10.81 -8.02 23.05
CA ILE A 197 -10.15 -6.83 22.50
C ILE A 197 -9.70 -5.96 23.68
N ARG A 198 -8.38 -5.85 23.85
CA ARG A 198 -7.76 -4.98 24.86
C ARG A 198 -6.83 -3.94 24.22
N SER A 199 -6.22 -4.27 23.08
CA SER A 199 -5.36 -3.36 22.33
C SER A 199 -5.91 -2.98 20.95
N ASP A 200 -5.20 -2.09 20.27
CA ASP A 200 -5.36 -1.79 18.84
C ASP A 200 -5.03 -2.98 17.92
N SER A 201 -4.38 -4.01 18.46
CA SER A 201 -3.79 -5.14 17.75
C SER A 201 -4.26 -6.49 18.32
N PRO A 202 -5.57 -6.75 18.39
CA PRO A 202 -6.13 -7.90 19.12
C PRO A 202 -5.76 -9.26 18.53
N ALA A 203 -5.54 -9.37 17.21
CA ALA A 203 -5.12 -10.64 16.61
C ALA A 203 -3.65 -10.96 16.92
N PHE A 204 -2.81 -9.92 17.02
CA PHE A 204 -1.40 -10.08 17.36
C PHE A 204 -1.22 -10.59 18.79
N ASP A 205 -1.97 -10.03 19.74
CA ASP A 205 -1.93 -10.44 21.15
C ASP A 205 -2.30 -11.92 21.34
N VAL A 206 -3.26 -12.44 20.56
CA VAL A 206 -3.69 -13.84 20.62
C VAL A 206 -2.65 -14.79 20.03
N HIS A 207 -2.04 -14.42 18.90
CA HIS A 207 -1.09 -15.28 18.21
C HIS A 207 0.33 -15.21 18.81
N HIS A 208 0.69 -14.09 19.43
CA HIS A 208 2.05 -13.82 19.95
C HIS A 208 2.06 -13.20 21.36
N PRO A 209 1.47 -13.84 22.38
CA PRO A 209 1.28 -13.23 23.70
C PRO A 209 2.61 -12.87 24.39
N ARG A 210 3.64 -13.72 24.26
CA ARG A 210 4.99 -13.47 24.82
C ARG A 210 5.70 -12.26 24.21
N VAL A 211 5.49 -12.00 22.93
CA VAL A 211 6.10 -10.86 22.24
C VAL A 211 5.38 -9.58 22.62
N ALA A 212 4.04 -9.61 22.69
CA ALA A 212 3.24 -8.49 23.16
C ALA A 212 3.61 -8.04 24.59
N LEU A 213 3.91 -8.98 25.50
CA LEU A 213 4.41 -8.68 26.85
C LEU A 213 5.76 -7.96 26.85
N THR A 214 6.63 -8.28 25.90
CA THR A 214 7.96 -7.65 25.79
C THR A 214 7.85 -6.20 25.27
N GLU A 215 6.97 -5.95 24.30
CA GLU A 215 6.67 -4.59 23.82
C GLU A 215 6.19 -3.67 24.96
N TYR A 216 5.47 -4.23 25.93
CA TYR A 216 5.01 -3.51 27.12
C TYR A 216 6.17 -3.13 28.06
N GLY A 217 7.09 -4.06 28.32
CA GLY A 217 8.25 -3.83 29.19
C GLY A 217 9.21 -2.76 28.65
N ASP A 218 9.42 -2.72 27.33
CA ASP A 218 10.36 -1.80 26.67
C ASP A 218 9.82 -0.37 26.52
N THR A 219 8.49 -0.18 26.52
CA THR A 219 7.87 1.14 26.37
C THR A 219 7.88 1.96 27.66
N GLY A 220 8.15 1.33 28.82
CA GLY A 220 8.22 2.00 30.12
C GLY A 220 6.92 2.71 30.53
N ALA A 221 5.81 2.38 29.87
CA ALA A 221 4.51 2.98 30.11
C ALA A 221 3.90 2.39 31.40
N PRO A 222 3.23 3.21 32.23
CA PRO A 222 2.49 2.70 33.38
C PRO A 222 1.36 1.77 32.91
N ALA A 223 1.07 0.73 33.71
CA ALA A 223 0.08 -0.34 33.52
C ALA A 223 -1.21 0.08 32.77
N ASP A 224 -1.65 1.32 32.97
CA ASP A 224 -2.99 1.79 32.60
C ASP A 224 -3.03 3.01 31.65
N ASN A 225 -1.92 3.45 31.02
CA ASN A 225 -2.01 4.58 30.08
C ASN A 225 -0.88 4.64 29.06
N LEU A 226 -1.14 4.10 27.86
CA LEU A 226 -0.41 4.45 26.65
C LEU A 226 -1.17 5.58 25.93
N LEU A 227 -0.42 6.63 25.61
CA LEU A 227 -0.84 7.73 24.75
C LEU A 227 -1.40 7.17 23.42
N ASP A 228 -2.61 7.61 23.08
CA ASP A 228 -3.33 7.46 21.80
C ASP A 228 -3.92 6.07 21.44
N ALA A 229 -3.88 5.06 22.31
CA ALA A 229 -4.68 3.82 22.17
C ALA A 229 -5.78 3.78 23.25
N GLY A 230 -7.02 3.40 22.88
CA GLY A 230 -8.14 3.31 23.82
C GLY A 230 -7.91 2.32 24.96
N GLU A 231 -8.76 2.38 26.01
CA GLU A 231 -8.75 1.55 27.24
C GLU A 231 -8.00 0.21 27.16
N ASP A 232 -6.68 0.21 27.38
CA ASP A 232 -5.84 -1.01 27.43
C ASP A 232 -5.86 -1.68 28.83
N GLN A 233 -6.90 -1.38 29.61
CA GLN A 233 -7.06 -1.84 30.99
C GLN A 233 -7.11 -3.38 31.04
N GLY A 234 -6.20 -3.97 31.80
CA GLY A 234 -6.14 -5.42 32.03
C GLY A 234 -5.53 -6.24 30.89
N ARG A 235 -4.84 -5.62 29.92
CA ARG A 235 -4.13 -6.37 28.86
C ARG A 235 -2.97 -7.19 29.39
N VAL A 236 -2.14 -6.63 30.27
CA VAL A 236 -0.98 -7.35 30.83
C VAL A 236 -1.43 -8.59 31.59
N GLU A 237 -2.42 -8.45 32.47
CA GLU A 237 -3.02 -9.58 33.20
C GLU A 237 -3.56 -10.66 32.27
N HIS A 238 -4.21 -10.25 31.16
CA HIS A 238 -4.74 -11.17 30.16
C HIS A 238 -3.63 -11.90 29.39
N LEU A 239 -2.56 -11.20 29.02
CA LEU A 239 -1.42 -11.79 28.31
C LEU A 239 -0.62 -12.75 29.20
N GLU A 240 -0.48 -12.42 30.48
CA GLU A 240 0.13 -13.32 31.49
C GLU A 240 -0.72 -14.59 31.66
N GLN A 241 -2.03 -14.45 31.83
CA GLN A 241 -2.96 -15.59 31.88
C GLN A 241 -2.85 -16.50 30.64
N GLN A 242 -2.66 -15.91 29.46
CA GLN A 242 -2.49 -16.68 28.21
C GLN A 242 -1.12 -17.35 28.08
N THR A 243 -0.11 -16.90 28.82
CA THR A 243 1.26 -17.43 28.74
C THR A 243 1.53 -18.54 29.76
N ASP A 244 0.76 -18.55 30.85
CA ASP A 244 0.85 -19.52 31.95
C ASP A 244 0.12 -20.86 31.68
N ASP A 245 -0.76 -20.90 30.67
CA ASP A 245 -1.42 -22.12 30.14
C ASP A 245 -0.56 -22.84 29.08
#